data_AF-A0A1G6YWW3-F1
#
_entry.id   AF-A0A1G6YWW3-F1
#
_cell.length_a   1.000
_cell.length_b   1.000
_cell.length_c   1.000
_cell.angle_alpha   90.00
_cell.angle_beta   90.00
_cell.angle_gamma   90.00
#
_symmetry.space_group_name_H-M   'P 1'
#
loop_
_entity.id
_entity.type
_entity.pdbx_description
1 polymer ?
#
loop_
_entity_poly.entity_id
_entity_poly.type
_entity_poly.pdbx_seq_one_letter_code
_entity_poly.pdbx_strand_id
1 'polypeptide(L)'
;MKTHFPTLYFLVLALMGKSFGHTQNLDIFDGNGDIGPVKNPGSAEFDASTETYTVAGSGTNMWGETDEFHFVRKKMYSDVSLAADIEWVGDGTDPHRKACLMIRQSLEPGSAYDDAAVHGDGLTSIQYRDTTGGPSYWHGWSPDSQRVAFVSYRLK
;
A
#
# COMPACT_ATOMS: atom_id res chain seq x y z
N MET A 1 -35.54 46.36 40.17
CA MET A 1 -34.15 46.13 39.75
C MET A 1 -34.11 44.93 38.81
N LYS A 2 -33.89 45.15 37.51
CA LYS A 2 -33.58 44.08 36.54
C LYS A 2 -32.26 44.48 35.88
N THR A 3 -31.19 43.82 36.27
CA THR A 3 -29.83 44.02 35.76
C THR A 3 -29.68 43.24 34.45
N HIS A 4 -29.53 43.94 33.33
CA HIS A 4 -29.16 43.34 32.05
C HIS A 4 -27.64 43.20 31.98
N PHE A 5 -27.15 41.96 31.85
CA PHE A 5 -25.75 41.67 31.51
C PHE A 5 -25.59 41.68 29.98
N PRO A 6 -24.58 42.35 29.41
CA PRO A 6 -24.32 42.29 27.98
C PRO A 6 -23.59 40.98 27.64
N THR A 7 -24.18 40.18 26.75
CA THR A 7 -23.55 38.99 26.18
C THR A 7 -22.46 39.42 25.19
N LEU A 8 -21.20 39.14 25.53
CA LEU A 8 -20.05 39.39 24.66
C LEU A 8 -19.86 38.19 23.72
N TYR A 9 -20.12 38.38 22.43
CA TYR A 9 -19.82 37.38 21.39
C TYR A 9 -18.32 37.39 21.10
N PHE A 10 -17.61 36.32 21.48
CA PHE A 10 -16.25 36.06 21.01
C PHE A 10 -16.31 35.41 19.62
N LEU A 11 -15.87 36.15 18.61
CA LEU A 11 -15.63 35.63 17.26
C LEU A 11 -14.29 34.86 17.27
N VAL A 12 -14.34 33.53 17.31
CA VAL A 12 -13.15 32.69 17.11
C VAL A 12 -12.93 32.54 15.61
N LEU A 13 -12.01 33.32 15.06
CA LEU A 13 -11.55 33.16 13.67
C LEU A 13 -10.60 31.96 13.64
N ALA A 14 -11.11 30.79 13.24
CA ALA A 14 -10.28 29.61 12.99
C ALA A 14 -9.44 29.86 11.73
N LEU A 15 -8.17 30.20 11.90
CA LEU A 15 -7.18 30.14 10.82
C LEU A 15 -6.99 28.67 10.46
N MET A 16 -7.76 28.21 9.46
CA MET A 16 -7.45 26.97 8.74
C MET A 16 -6.13 27.18 8.00
N GLY A 17 -5.03 26.84 8.68
CA GLY A 17 -3.74 26.65 8.03
C GLY A 17 -3.93 25.60 6.95
N LYS A 18 -3.88 26.01 5.68
CA LYS A 18 -3.72 25.06 4.58
C LYS A 18 -2.38 24.39 4.82
N SER A 19 -2.40 23.12 5.23
CA SER A 19 -1.20 22.30 5.17
C SER A 19 -0.76 22.28 3.72
N PHE A 20 0.36 22.93 3.42
CA PHE A 20 1.04 22.73 2.16
C PHE A 20 1.56 21.29 2.22
N GLY A 21 0.90 20.39 1.50
CA GLY A 21 1.36 19.01 1.39
C GLY A 21 2.81 19.04 0.93
N HIS A 22 3.73 18.63 1.79
CA HIS A 22 5.07 18.31 1.35
C HIS A 22 4.91 17.22 0.30
N THR A 23 5.21 17.53 -0.96
CA THR A 23 5.25 16.49 -2.00
C THR A 23 6.41 15.60 -1.60
N GLN A 24 6.08 14.48 -0.98
CA GLN A 24 7.06 13.48 -0.58
C GLN A 24 7.79 13.02 -1.84
N ASN A 25 9.12 13.09 -1.82
CA ASN A 25 9.91 12.54 -2.91
C ASN A 25 9.80 11.01 -2.86
N LEU A 26 9.18 10.44 -3.88
CA LEU A 26 9.04 8.99 -4.08
C LEU A 26 9.64 8.58 -5.44
N ASP A 27 10.53 9.41 -5.98
CA ASP A 27 11.23 9.20 -7.24
C ASP A 27 10.30 8.76 -8.40
N ILE A 28 10.27 7.48 -8.78
CA ILE A 28 9.45 7.00 -9.90
C ILE A 28 7.95 6.94 -9.59
N PHE A 29 7.56 6.95 -8.32
CA PHE A 29 6.16 6.80 -7.90
C PHE A 29 5.42 8.14 -7.76
N ASP A 30 4.13 8.14 -8.06
CA ASP A 30 3.27 9.33 -8.05
C ASP A 30 2.48 9.50 -6.75
N GLY A 31 2.55 8.52 -5.84
CA GLY A 31 1.97 8.61 -4.51
C GLY A 31 2.09 7.32 -3.71
N ASN A 32 1.68 7.40 -2.45
CA ASN A 32 1.46 6.25 -1.59
C ASN A 32 0.18 6.43 -0.77
N GLY A 33 -0.26 5.36 -0.12
CA GLY A 33 -1.37 5.40 0.82
C GLY A 33 -1.85 4.02 1.24
N ASP A 34 -2.66 3.98 2.28
CA ASP A 34 -3.25 2.75 2.78
C ASP A 34 -4.44 2.32 1.93
N ILE A 35 -4.50 1.03 1.64
CA ILE A 35 -5.64 0.33 1.05
C ILE A 35 -6.40 -0.34 2.18
N GLY A 36 -7.71 -0.10 2.25
CA GLY A 36 -8.56 -0.65 3.30
C GLY A 36 -8.35 0.02 4.68
N PRO A 37 -9.11 -0.43 5.69
CA PRO A 37 -9.07 0.16 7.04
C PRO A 37 -7.88 -0.40 7.86
N VAL A 38 -6.66 -0.03 7.49
CA VAL A 38 -5.46 -0.47 8.22
C VAL A 38 -5.46 0.04 9.67
N LYS A 39 -4.95 -0.77 10.60
CA LYS A 39 -4.92 -0.42 12.04
C LYS A 39 -3.92 0.70 12.34
N ASN A 40 -2.74 0.63 11.74
CA ASN A 40 -1.69 1.63 11.86
C ASN A 40 -1.44 2.24 10.47
N PRO A 41 -1.46 3.57 10.33
CA PRO A 41 -1.13 4.21 9.06
C PRO A 41 0.25 3.78 8.58
N GLY A 42 0.36 3.43 7.30
CA GLY A 42 1.64 3.10 6.68
C GLY A 42 2.48 4.34 6.35
N SER A 43 3.70 4.08 5.89
CA SER A 43 4.62 5.11 5.42
C SER A 43 5.52 4.58 4.32
N ALA A 44 6.04 5.51 3.50
CA ALA A 44 7.05 5.23 2.50
C ALA A 44 8.10 6.33 2.52
N GLU A 45 9.37 5.99 2.50
CA GLU A 45 10.48 6.94 2.39
C GLU A 45 11.44 6.47 1.29
N PHE A 46 11.87 7.40 0.43
CA PHE A 46 12.86 7.13 -0.60
C PHE A 46 14.19 7.79 -0.26
N ASP A 47 15.25 7.00 -0.24
CA ASP A 47 16.63 7.48 -0.13
C ASP A 47 17.30 7.48 -1.50
N ALA A 48 17.50 8.67 -2.06
CA ALA A 48 18.12 8.85 -3.37
C ALA A 48 19.62 8.50 -3.40
N SER A 49 20.29 8.38 -2.25
CA SER A 49 21.71 8.00 -2.20
C SER A 49 21.92 6.49 -2.34
N THR A 50 20.93 5.71 -1.96
CA THR A 50 20.93 4.24 -1.98
C THR A 50 19.89 3.65 -2.93
N GLU A 51 19.10 4.49 -3.61
CA GLU A 51 17.99 4.12 -4.48
C GLU A 51 17.00 3.15 -3.81
N THR A 52 16.79 3.33 -2.50
CA THR A 52 16.03 2.40 -1.66
C THR A 52 14.73 3.02 -1.16
N TYR A 53 13.65 2.23 -1.21
CA TYR A 53 12.37 2.55 -0.59
C TYR A 53 12.24 1.82 0.73
N THR A 54 12.08 2.55 1.84
CA THR A 54 11.66 1.97 3.13
C THR A 54 10.16 2.11 3.25
N VAL A 55 9.45 0.98 3.31
CA VAL A 55 7.98 0.96 3.35
C VAL A 55 7.52 0.25 4.62
N ALA A 56 6.67 0.94 5.40
CA ALA A 56 5.98 0.37 6.54
C ALA A 56 4.49 0.23 6.23
N GLY A 57 3.92 -0.92 6.55
CA GLY A 57 2.50 -1.18 6.37
C GLY A 57 1.92 -1.95 7.54
N SER A 58 0.60 -1.88 7.67
CA SER A 58 -0.17 -2.77 8.53
C SER A 58 -1.45 -3.18 7.82
N GLY A 59 -2.19 -4.11 8.42
CA GLY A 59 -3.41 -4.63 7.84
C GLY A 59 -3.59 -6.09 8.22
N THR A 60 -4.77 -6.63 7.96
CA THR A 60 -5.11 -8.01 8.29
C THR A 60 -4.49 -9.02 7.33
N ASN A 61 -4.51 -8.77 6.01
CA ASN A 61 -3.76 -9.48 4.97
C ASN A 61 -4.11 -8.91 3.58
N MET A 62 -3.45 -9.43 2.54
CA MET A 62 -3.93 -9.42 1.16
C MET A 62 -4.44 -10.82 0.79
N TRP A 63 -5.66 -11.15 1.23
CA TRP A 63 -6.21 -12.49 1.02
C TRP A 63 -7.74 -12.48 1.10
N GLY A 64 -8.39 -13.28 0.27
CA GLY A 64 -9.85 -13.33 0.20
C GLY A 64 -10.43 -12.15 -0.57
N GLU A 65 -11.47 -11.51 -0.03
CA GLU A 65 -12.28 -10.52 -0.76
C GLU A 65 -11.87 -9.06 -0.51
N THR A 66 -11.06 -8.80 0.53
CA THR A 66 -10.63 -7.46 0.92
C THR A 66 -9.16 -7.44 1.24
N ASP A 67 -8.50 -6.35 0.84
CA ASP A 67 -7.09 -6.11 1.13
C ASP A 67 -6.93 -5.01 2.18
N GLU A 68 -5.96 -5.20 3.08
CA GLU A 68 -5.47 -4.15 3.97
C GLU A 68 -3.95 -4.11 3.95
N PHE A 69 -3.37 -3.03 3.43
CA PHE A 69 -1.92 -2.85 3.30
C PHE A 69 -1.56 -1.40 2.94
N HIS A 70 -0.26 -1.06 2.96
CA HIS A 70 0.25 0.22 2.44
C HIS A 70 0.82 0.08 1.04
N PHE A 71 0.48 0.99 0.13
CA PHE A 71 0.83 0.88 -1.29
C PHE A 71 1.57 2.10 -1.82
N VAL A 72 2.80 1.90 -2.31
CA VAL A 72 3.58 2.90 -3.07
C VAL A 72 3.35 2.64 -4.56
N ARG A 73 2.93 3.66 -5.31
CA ARG A 73 2.27 3.42 -6.61
C ARG A 73 2.60 4.43 -7.70
N LYS A 74 2.47 3.96 -8.94
CA LYS A 74 2.48 4.76 -10.17
C LYS A 74 1.37 4.28 -11.07
N LYS A 75 0.54 5.18 -11.60
CA LYS A 75 -0.52 4.79 -12.54
C LYS A 75 0.05 4.56 -13.93
N MET A 76 -0.22 3.39 -14.51
CA MET A 76 0.28 2.96 -15.83
C MET A 76 -0.87 2.48 -16.73
N TYR A 77 -0.69 2.55 -18.06
CA TYR A 77 -1.72 2.18 -19.06
C TYR A 77 -1.21 1.28 -20.18
N SER A 78 0.10 1.05 -20.26
CA SER A 78 0.76 0.20 -21.25
C SER A 78 1.36 -1.03 -20.58
N ASP A 79 2.06 -1.85 -21.35
CA ASP A 79 2.91 -2.92 -20.83
C ASP A 79 3.93 -2.32 -19.85
N VAL A 80 4.15 -3.05 -18.75
CA VAL A 80 5.08 -2.68 -17.69
C VAL A 80 5.88 -3.90 -17.27
N SER A 81 7.13 -3.64 -16.86
CA SER A 81 7.96 -4.60 -16.14
C SER A 81 8.29 -4.00 -14.78
N LEU A 82 8.17 -4.78 -13.73
CA LEU A 82 8.48 -4.38 -12.36
C LEU A 82 9.43 -5.41 -11.74
N ALA A 83 10.50 -4.93 -11.14
CA ALA A 83 11.47 -5.73 -10.40
C ALA A 83 12.01 -4.91 -9.22
N ALA A 84 12.30 -5.58 -8.12
CA ALA A 84 12.97 -5.01 -6.96
C ALA A 84 13.64 -6.12 -6.16
N ASP A 85 14.72 -5.78 -5.47
CA ASP A 85 15.23 -6.58 -4.36
C ASP A 85 14.44 -6.19 -3.10
N ILE A 86 14.02 -7.19 -2.31
CA ILE A 86 13.22 -6.99 -1.10
C ILE A 86 14.01 -7.48 0.11
N GLU A 87 14.18 -6.60 1.09
CA GLU A 87 14.81 -6.90 2.38
C GLU A 87 13.87 -6.54 3.53
N TRP A 88 13.87 -7.37 4.57
CA TRP A 88 13.10 -7.12 5.78
C TRP A 88 13.89 -6.27 6.78
N VAL A 89 13.30 -5.14 7.20
CA VAL A 89 13.84 -4.35 8.31
C VAL A 89 13.36 -4.91 9.64
N GLY A 90 14.28 -5.53 10.38
CA GLY A 90 14.02 -6.08 11.70
C GLY A 90 13.19 -7.37 11.72
N ASP A 91 13.12 -7.95 12.92
CA ASP A 91 12.39 -9.19 13.16
C ASP A 91 10.88 -8.96 13.01
N GLY A 92 10.22 -9.86 12.28
CA GLY A 92 8.77 -9.87 12.15
C GLY A 92 8.12 -10.76 13.21
N THR A 93 6.89 -10.43 13.61
CA THR A 93 6.11 -11.26 14.53
C THR A 93 5.13 -12.19 13.81
N ASP A 94 4.78 -11.87 12.57
CA ASP A 94 3.88 -12.66 11.74
C ASP A 94 4.68 -13.35 10.61
N PRO A 95 4.72 -14.69 10.56
CA PRO A 95 5.40 -15.44 9.50
C PRO A 95 4.90 -15.10 8.09
N HIS A 96 3.63 -14.69 7.97
CA HIS A 96 3.00 -14.32 6.72
C HIS A 96 2.88 -12.80 6.52
N ARG A 97 3.69 -11.97 7.22
CA ARG A 97 3.91 -10.58 6.76
C ARG A 97 4.38 -10.60 5.30
N LYS A 98 3.89 -9.70 4.47
CA LYS A 98 4.15 -9.71 3.01
C LYS A 98 4.72 -8.40 2.53
N ALA A 99 5.68 -8.50 1.61
CA ALA A 99 6.14 -7.42 0.76
C ALA A 99 5.96 -7.88 -0.69
N CYS A 100 5.30 -7.05 -1.50
CA CYS A 100 4.84 -7.46 -2.82
C CYS A 100 5.26 -6.48 -3.90
N LEU A 101 5.58 -7.03 -5.07
CA LEU A 101 5.47 -6.32 -6.35
C LEU A 101 4.07 -6.58 -6.90
N MET A 102 3.35 -5.52 -7.31
CA MET A 102 1.93 -5.63 -7.60
C MET A 102 1.49 -4.82 -8.81
N ILE A 103 0.58 -5.41 -9.58
CA ILE A 103 -0.26 -4.70 -10.54
C ILE A 103 -1.71 -4.84 -10.06
N ARG A 104 -2.38 -3.72 -9.74
CA ARG A 104 -3.80 -3.70 -9.36
C ARG A 104 -4.61 -2.71 -10.17
N GLN A 105 -5.88 -3.03 -10.41
CA GLN A 105 -6.76 -2.26 -11.29
C GLN A 105 -7.25 -0.94 -10.68
N SER A 106 -7.52 -0.90 -9.37
CA SER A 106 -8.00 0.29 -8.66
C SER A 106 -7.42 0.36 -7.24
N LEU A 107 -7.73 1.40 -6.47
CA LEU A 107 -7.32 1.49 -5.04
C LEU A 107 -8.40 0.97 -4.09
N GLU A 108 -9.49 0.40 -4.60
CA GLU A 108 -10.56 -0.16 -3.78
C GLU A 108 -10.09 -1.47 -3.13
N PRO A 109 -10.37 -1.74 -1.84
CA PRO A 109 -9.83 -2.91 -1.12
C PRO A 109 -10.06 -4.26 -1.81
N GLY A 110 -11.16 -4.44 -2.53
CA GLY A 110 -11.45 -5.67 -3.26
C GLY A 110 -10.95 -5.72 -4.70
N SER A 111 -10.09 -4.80 -5.17
CA SER A 111 -9.67 -4.71 -6.58
C SER A 111 -9.11 -6.03 -7.12
N ALA A 112 -9.37 -6.32 -8.40
CA ALA A 112 -8.57 -7.29 -9.13
C ALA A 112 -7.08 -6.89 -9.11
N TYR A 113 -6.20 -7.88 -8.95
CA TYR A 113 -4.75 -7.69 -8.87
C TYR A 113 -3.99 -8.96 -9.25
N ASP A 114 -2.70 -8.78 -9.49
CA ASP A 114 -1.68 -9.83 -9.58
C ASP A 114 -0.44 -9.37 -8.80
N ASP A 115 0.16 -10.26 -8.02
CA ASP A 115 1.31 -9.94 -7.19
C ASP A 115 2.39 -11.03 -7.17
N ALA A 116 3.62 -10.59 -6.92
CA ALA A 116 4.72 -11.44 -6.49
C ALA A 116 5.09 -11.06 -5.05
N ALA A 117 4.78 -11.95 -4.11
CA ALA A 117 4.92 -11.72 -2.67
C ALA A 117 6.10 -12.51 -2.09
N VAL A 118 6.91 -11.82 -1.29
CA VAL A 118 7.86 -12.42 -0.35
C VAL A 118 7.23 -12.36 1.05
N HIS A 119 7.24 -13.49 1.74
CA HIS A 119 6.73 -13.62 3.10
C HIS A 119 7.85 -13.54 4.14
N GLY A 120 7.51 -13.19 5.38
CA GLY A 120 8.44 -13.16 6.50
C GLY A 120 9.08 -14.51 6.83
N ASP A 121 8.39 -15.62 6.55
CA ASP A 121 8.87 -17.00 6.67
C ASP A 121 9.75 -17.47 5.50
N GLY A 122 9.96 -16.62 4.51
CA GLY A 122 10.72 -16.90 3.31
C GLY A 122 9.90 -17.50 2.17
N LEU A 123 8.60 -17.78 2.32
CA LEU A 123 7.77 -18.20 1.18
C LEU A 123 7.75 -17.10 0.11
N THR A 124 8.10 -17.46 -1.12
CA THR A 124 7.94 -16.58 -2.28
C THR A 124 6.84 -17.13 -3.18
N SER A 125 5.89 -16.28 -3.56
CA SER A 125 4.67 -16.73 -4.24
C SER A 125 4.07 -15.73 -5.20
N ILE A 126 3.24 -16.23 -6.12
CA ILE A 126 2.35 -15.41 -6.95
C ILE A 126 0.92 -15.60 -6.46
N GLN A 127 0.24 -14.48 -6.25
CA GLN A 127 -1.17 -14.45 -5.85
C GLN A 127 -1.96 -13.49 -6.74
N TYR A 128 -3.24 -13.76 -6.93
CA TYR A 128 -4.08 -12.92 -7.78
C TYR A 128 -5.53 -12.90 -7.32
N ARG A 129 -6.26 -11.89 -7.79
CA ARG A 129 -7.72 -11.79 -7.74
C ARG A 129 -8.22 -11.40 -9.14
N ASP A 130 -9.03 -12.27 -9.75
CA ASP A 130 -9.52 -12.06 -11.12
C ASP A 130 -10.52 -10.91 -11.24
N THR A 131 -11.44 -10.82 -10.28
CA THR A 131 -12.58 -9.89 -10.34
C THR A 131 -12.70 -9.12 -9.04
N THR A 132 -13.04 -7.84 -9.14
CA THR A 132 -13.28 -6.99 -7.97
C THR A 132 -14.31 -7.63 -7.02
N GLY A 133 -13.96 -7.76 -5.75
CA GLY A 133 -14.78 -8.37 -4.70
C GLY A 133 -14.81 -9.91 -4.72
N GLY A 134 -14.08 -10.55 -5.64
CA GLY A 134 -13.89 -12.01 -5.64
C GLY A 134 -12.80 -12.46 -4.65
N PRO A 135 -12.70 -13.77 -4.40
CA PRO A 135 -11.63 -14.31 -3.56
C PRO A 135 -10.26 -14.20 -4.26
N SER A 136 -9.20 -14.11 -3.46
CA SER A 136 -7.83 -14.29 -3.95
C SER A 136 -7.47 -15.77 -4.09
N TYR A 137 -6.54 -16.06 -5.00
CA TYR A 137 -6.03 -17.39 -5.30
C TYR A 137 -4.50 -17.41 -5.31
N TRP A 138 -3.93 -18.60 -5.12
CA TRP A 138 -2.53 -18.85 -5.41
C TRP A 138 -2.38 -19.16 -6.90
N HIS A 139 -1.44 -18.51 -7.58
CA HIS A 139 -1.02 -18.94 -8.91
C HIS A 139 0.14 -19.96 -8.81
N GLY A 140 1.09 -19.74 -7.91
CA GLY A 140 2.25 -20.60 -7.73
C GLY A 140 3.20 -20.13 -6.63
N TRP A 141 4.25 -20.90 -6.36
CA TRP A 141 5.28 -20.57 -5.37
C TRP A 141 6.65 -21.00 -5.88
N SER A 142 7.71 -20.35 -5.40
CA SER A 142 9.08 -20.80 -5.73
C SER A 142 9.53 -21.90 -4.77
N PRO A 143 9.90 -23.10 -5.27
CA PRO A 143 10.48 -24.17 -4.46
C PRO A 143 11.72 -23.77 -3.67
N ASP A 144 12.50 -22.83 -4.19
CA ASP A 144 13.75 -22.38 -3.61
C ASP A 144 13.64 -21.05 -2.84
N SER A 145 12.49 -20.39 -2.87
CA SER A 145 12.29 -19.06 -2.27
C SER A 145 13.28 -17.99 -2.72
N GLN A 146 13.93 -18.15 -3.88
CA GLN A 146 14.90 -17.20 -4.41
C GLN A 146 14.35 -16.40 -5.58
N ARG A 147 13.59 -17.04 -6.48
CA ARG A 147 13.17 -16.40 -7.75
C ARG A 147 11.77 -16.78 -8.15
N VAL A 148 10.99 -15.77 -8.53
CA VAL A 148 9.73 -15.96 -9.21
C VAL A 148 9.70 -15.05 -10.44
N ALA A 149 9.39 -15.63 -11.58
CA ALA A 149 9.11 -14.91 -12.82
C ALA A 149 7.71 -15.29 -13.28
N PHE A 150 6.92 -14.29 -13.62
CA PHE A 150 5.54 -14.50 -14.02
C PHE A 150 5.18 -13.52 -15.15
N VAL A 151 4.38 -14.00 -16.09
CA VAL A 151 3.91 -13.23 -17.24
C VAL A 151 2.40 -13.40 -17.30
N SER A 152 1.67 -12.33 -16.98
CA SER A 152 0.23 -12.24 -17.23
C SER A 152 -0.05 -11.39 -18.46
N TYR A 153 -1.20 -11.66 -19.07
CA TYR A 153 -1.79 -10.81 -20.10
C TYR A 153 -3.21 -10.44 -19.66
N ARG A 154 -3.58 -9.17 -19.85
CA ARG A 154 -4.97 -8.76 -19.66
C ARG A 154 -5.76 -9.18 -20.89
N LEU A 155 -6.69 -10.12 -20.72
CA LEU A 155 -7.66 -10.45 -21.76
C LEU A 155 -8.57 -9.23 -22.04
N LYS A 156 -8.83 -8.98 -23.32
CA LYS A 156 -9.69 -7.87 -23.77
C LYS A 156 -11.16 -8.15 -23.50
#